data_AF-A0A927TE82-F1
#
_entry.id   AF-A0A927TE82-F1
#
_cell.length_a   1.000
_cell.length_b   1.000
_cell.length_c   1.000
_cell.angle_alpha   90.00
_cell.angle_beta   90.00
_cell.angle_gamma   90.00
#
_symmetry.space_group_name_H-M   'P 1'
#
loop_
_entity.id
_entity.type
_entity.pdbx_description
1 polymer ?
#
loop_
_entity_poly.entity_id
_entity_poly.type
_entity_poly.pdbx_seq_one_letter_code
_entity_poly.pdbx_strand_id
1 'polypeptide(L)'
;METDGKRSLQEKEQSEQLDRAMKVLEEYVHELAAQAGESEEYAADLWSRIVKSNGVLRELAYYHDYGKFWGEYKVAGYSITDILVWQVDHFKAYLDRREEVNRWQPEKLFLKALDTLLLMETDPQPIVDKLQGETGTDYVGKFKEY
;
A
#
# COMPACT_ATOMS: atom_id res chain seq x y z
N MET A 1 6.80 -38.15 -26.88
CA MET A 1 5.58 -37.39 -27.25
C MET A 1 4.63 -37.12 -26.06
N GLU A 2 5.07 -37.31 -24.81
CA GLU A 2 4.22 -37.11 -23.60
C GLU A 2 4.46 -35.78 -22.85
N THR A 3 5.48 -35.02 -23.24
CA THR A 3 5.90 -33.80 -22.52
C THR A 3 5.05 -32.58 -22.83
N ASP A 4 4.37 -32.55 -23.98
CA ASP A 4 3.63 -31.38 -24.47
C ASP A 4 2.25 -31.26 -23.80
N GLY A 5 1.51 -32.36 -23.71
CA GLY A 5 0.19 -32.38 -23.08
C GLY A 5 0.21 -32.18 -21.55
N LYS A 6 1.30 -32.55 -20.87
CA LYS A 6 1.47 -32.29 -19.43
C LYS A 6 1.77 -30.81 -19.14
N ARG A 7 2.58 -30.15 -19.98
CA ARG A 7 2.86 -28.71 -19.84
C ARG A 7 1.62 -27.87 -20.08
N SER A 8 0.85 -28.16 -21.12
CA SER A 8 -0.38 -27.40 -21.42
C SER A 8 -1.45 -27.51 -20.32
N LEU A 9 -1.53 -28.66 -19.64
CA LEU A 9 -2.43 -28.85 -18.50
C LEU A 9 -1.95 -28.08 -17.26
N GLN A 10 -0.64 -28.10 -16.98
CA GLN A 10 -0.06 -27.34 -15.87
C GLN A 10 -0.20 -25.83 -16.07
N GLU A 11 0.04 -25.31 -17.27
CA GLU A 11 -0.11 -23.88 -17.58
C GLU A 11 -1.55 -23.40 -17.37
N LYS A 12 -2.53 -24.22 -17.81
CA LYS A 12 -3.94 -23.91 -17.62
C LYS A 12 -4.32 -23.88 -16.14
N GLU A 13 -3.88 -24.87 -15.37
CA GLU A 13 -4.15 -24.95 -13.93
C GLU A 13 -3.52 -23.77 -13.17
N GLN A 14 -2.29 -23.38 -13.52
CA GLN A 14 -1.62 -22.22 -12.95
C GLN A 14 -2.34 -20.90 -13.30
N SER A 15 -2.79 -20.74 -14.55
CA SER A 15 -3.57 -19.57 -14.96
C SER A 15 -4.87 -19.46 -14.18
N GLU A 16 -5.62 -20.56 -14.06
CA GLU A 16 -6.87 -20.58 -13.28
C GLU A 16 -6.63 -20.30 -11.79
N GLN A 17 -5.51 -20.78 -11.24
CA GLN A 17 -5.13 -20.48 -9.87
C GLN A 17 -4.78 -19.00 -9.68
N LEU A 18 -4.07 -18.40 -10.63
CA LEU A 18 -3.75 -16.97 -10.61
C LEU A 18 -5.02 -16.12 -10.71
N ASP A 19 -5.94 -16.43 -11.62
CA ASP A 19 -7.21 -15.72 -11.78
C ASP A 19 -8.03 -15.76 -10.48
N ARG A 20 -8.08 -16.92 -9.82
CA ARG A 20 -8.72 -17.05 -8.50
C ARG A 20 -8.05 -16.20 -7.44
N ALA A 21 -6.72 -16.22 -7.36
CA ALA A 21 -5.98 -15.41 -6.38
C ALA A 21 -6.19 -13.91 -6.61
N MET A 22 -6.16 -13.45 -7.86
CA MET A 22 -6.43 -12.05 -8.20
C MET A 22 -7.83 -11.63 -7.80
N LYS A 23 -8.84 -12.49 -8.04
CA LYS A 23 -10.22 -12.21 -7.64
C LYS A 23 -10.38 -12.10 -6.12
N VAL A 24 -9.71 -12.97 -5.35
CA VAL A 24 -9.73 -12.89 -3.88
C VAL A 24 -9.13 -11.57 -3.39
N LEU A 25 -8.02 -11.13 -3.98
CA LEU A 25 -7.40 -9.85 -3.63
C LEU A 25 -8.24 -8.64 -4.04
N GLU A 26 -8.93 -8.72 -5.18
CA GLU A 26 -9.91 -7.71 -5.60
C GLU A 26 -11.04 -7.57 -4.58
N GLU A 27 -11.71 -8.68 -4.24
CA GLU A 27 -12.79 -8.71 -3.25
C GLU A 27 -12.31 -8.15 -1.91
N TYR A 28 -11.09 -8.49 -1.49
CA TYR A 28 -10.48 -7.98 -0.27
C TYR A 28 -10.29 -6.45 -0.28
N VAL A 29 -9.84 -5.86 -1.40
CA VAL A 29 -9.71 -4.40 -1.53
C VAL A 29 -11.07 -3.71 -1.41
N HIS A 30 -12.11 -4.30 -2.02
CA HIS A 30 -13.48 -3.78 -1.93
C HIS A 30 -14.04 -3.85 -0.50
N GLU A 31 -13.80 -4.96 0.21
CA GLU A 31 -14.20 -5.11 1.61
C GLU A 31 -13.52 -4.08 2.52
N LEU A 32 -12.22 -3.88 2.36
CA LEU A 32 -11.47 -2.86 3.09
C LEU A 32 -12.00 -1.46 2.81
N ALA A 33 -12.32 -1.15 1.55
CA ALA A 33 -12.86 0.16 1.17
C ALA A 33 -14.23 0.40 1.81
N ALA A 34 -15.12 -0.60 1.81
CA ALA A 34 -16.41 -0.52 2.48
C ALA A 34 -16.27 -0.32 4.00
N GLN A 35 -15.32 -1.02 4.64
CA GLN A 35 -15.02 -0.85 6.08
C GLN A 35 -14.45 0.54 6.40
N ALA A 36 -13.67 1.10 5.49
CA ALA A 36 -13.13 2.46 5.56
C ALA A 36 -14.17 3.56 5.24
N GLY A 37 -15.41 3.19 4.90
CA GLY A 37 -16.47 4.12 4.48
C GLY A 37 -16.21 4.79 3.13
N GLU A 38 -15.34 4.19 2.29
CA GLU A 38 -15.06 4.65 0.94
C GLU A 38 -16.05 4.03 -0.06
N SER A 39 -16.13 4.58 -1.28
CA SER A 39 -17.09 4.14 -2.29
C SER A 39 -16.59 2.95 -3.11
N GLU A 40 -17.51 2.28 -3.80
CA GLU A 40 -17.21 1.19 -4.73
C GLU A 40 -16.34 1.68 -5.90
N GLU A 41 -16.58 2.91 -6.38
CA GLU A 41 -15.78 3.53 -7.44
C GLU A 41 -14.33 3.76 -6.99
N TYR A 42 -14.13 4.15 -5.72
CA TYR A 42 -12.79 4.28 -5.14
C TYR A 42 -12.08 2.92 -5.11
N ALA A 43 -12.77 1.87 -4.66
CA ALA A 43 -12.20 0.52 -4.60
C ALA A 43 -11.80 0.01 -5.99
N ALA A 44 -12.69 0.14 -6.98
CA ALA A 44 -12.45 -0.30 -8.35
C ALA A 44 -11.29 0.47 -9.01
N ASP A 45 -11.22 1.79 -8.82
CA ASP A 45 -10.12 2.60 -9.32
C ASP A 45 -8.79 2.19 -8.69
N LEU A 46 -8.75 2.06 -7.35
CA LEU A 46 -7.55 1.67 -6.62
C LEU A 46 -7.07 0.29 -7.05
N TRP A 47 -7.96 -0.71 -7.12
CA TRP A 47 -7.63 -2.04 -7.63
C TRP A 47 -7.03 -1.99 -9.03
N SER A 48 -7.63 -1.23 -9.94
CA SER A 48 -7.15 -1.09 -11.33
C SER A 48 -5.72 -0.52 -11.43
N ARG A 49 -5.28 0.24 -10.42
CA ARG A 49 -3.94 0.78 -10.28
C ARG A 49 -2.99 -0.22 -9.61
N ILE A 50 -3.44 -0.90 -8.55
CA ILE A 50 -2.68 -1.96 -7.86
C ILE A 50 -2.26 -3.05 -8.83
N VAL A 51 -3.17 -3.56 -9.67
CA VAL A 51 -2.85 -4.65 -10.61
C VAL A 51 -1.82 -4.28 -11.68
N LYS A 52 -1.59 -2.98 -11.90
CA LYS A 52 -0.55 -2.48 -12.82
C LYS A 52 0.81 -2.34 -12.13
N SER A 53 0.84 -2.31 -10.80
CA SER A 53 2.07 -2.30 -10.00
C SER A 53 2.35 -3.66 -9.39
N ASN A 54 3.31 -4.38 -9.97
CA ASN A 54 3.81 -5.63 -9.40
C ASN A 54 4.36 -5.45 -7.97
N GLY A 55 4.88 -4.27 -7.64
CA GLY A 55 5.41 -3.97 -6.30
C GLY A 55 4.29 -3.88 -5.28
N VAL A 56 3.31 -3.00 -5.53
CA VAL A 56 2.18 -2.76 -4.63
C VAL A 56 1.27 -3.99 -4.55
N LEU A 57 1.03 -4.71 -5.64
CA LEU A 57 0.27 -5.96 -5.64
C LEU A 57 0.91 -7.02 -4.74
N ARG A 58 2.24 -7.13 -4.71
CA ARG A 58 2.94 -8.08 -3.83
C ARG A 58 2.84 -7.69 -2.36
N GLU A 59 2.93 -6.40 -2.05
CA GLU A 59 2.72 -5.91 -0.68
C GLU A 59 1.28 -6.19 -0.20
N LEU A 60 0.28 -5.96 -1.07
CA LEU A 60 -1.12 -6.30 -0.78
C LEU A 60 -1.29 -7.80 -0.52
N ALA A 61 -0.78 -8.65 -1.41
CA ALA A 61 -0.91 -10.11 -1.28
C ALA A 61 -0.24 -10.62 0.00
N TYR A 62 0.95 -10.11 0.32
CA TYR A 62 1.65 -10.49 1.55
C TYR A 62 0.89 -10.04 2.80
N TYR A 63 0.34 -8.83 2.79
CA TYR A 63 -0.48 -8.34 3.90
C TYR A 63 -1.75 -9.18 4.08
N HIS A 64 -2.44 -9.52 2.99
CA HIS A 64 -3.62 -10.38 3.01
C HIS A 64 -3.32 -11.75 3.65
N ASP A 65 -2.20 -12.39 3.25
CA ASP A 65 -1.89 -13.75 3.70
C ASP A 65 -1.33 -13.82 5.13
N TYR A 66 -0.57 -12.80 5.54
CA TYR A 66 0.21 -12.84 6.79
C TYR A 66 -0.19 -11.81 7.84
N GLY A 67 -1.02 -10.83 7.49
CA GLY A 67 -1.40 -9.72 8.37
C GLY A 67 -0.22 -8.82 8.77
N LYS A 68 0.84 -8.78 7.95
CA LYS A 68 2.08 -8.03 8.20
C LYS A 68 2.53 -7.35 6.91
N PHE A 69 3.23 -6.23 7.04
CA PHE A 69 3.83 -5.56 5.88
C PHE A 69 5.11 -6.27 5.47
N TRP A 70 5.29 -6.47 4.17
CA TRP A 70 6.51 -7.05 3.65
C TRP A 70 7.64 -6.01 3.64
N GLY A 71 7.32 -4.79 3.20
CA GLY A 71 8.22 -3.63 3.28
C GLY A 71 9.43 -3.70 2.35
N GLU A 72 9.41 -4.62 1.38
CA GLU A 72 10.49 -4.84 0.42
C GLU A 72 10.34 -3.92 -0.80
N TYR A 73 9.11 -3.66 -1.24
CA TYR A 73 8.88 -2.72 -2.32
C TYR A 73 9.10 -1.28 -1.84
N LYS A 74 9.96 -0.56 -2.57
CA LYS A 74 10.37 0.81 -2.23
C LYS A 74 10.29 1.72 -3.44
N VAL A 75 9.77 2.93 -3.21
CA VAL A 75 9.79 4.02 -4.17
C VAL A 75 10.53 5.20 -3.54
N ALA A 76 11.55 5.70 -4.23
CA ALA A 76 12.46 6.73 -3.70
C ALA A 76 13.07 6.38 -2.32
N GLY A 77 13.23 5.08 -2.01
CA GLY A 77 13.77 4.60 -0.74
C GLY A 77 12.75 4.36 0.37
N TYR A 78 11.47 4.73 0.16
CA TYR A 78 10.39 4.59 1.14
C TYR A 78 9.52 3.37 0.82
N SER A 79 9.17 2.62 1.86
CA SER A 79 8.27 1.47 1.83
C SER A 79 6.87 1.83 2.31
N ILE A 80 5.93 0.89 2.20
CA ILE A 80 4.58 1.04 2.77
C ILE A 80 4.61 1.30 4.28
N THR A 81 5.60 0.74 4.99
CA THR A 81 5.75 0.92 6.44
C THR A 81 6.13 2.35 6.78
N ASP A 82 7.05 2.96 6.02
CA ASP A 82 7.46 4.35 6.21
C ASP A 82 6.28 5.31 6.02
N ILE A 83 5.47 5.05 4.99
CA ILE A 83 4.25 5.83 4.70
C ILE A 83 3.21 5.68 5.82
N LEU A 84 2.99 4.46 6.32
CA LEU A 84 2.06 4.22 7.43
C LEU A 84 2.51 4.91 8.71
N VAL A 85 3.80 4.86 9.04
CA VAL A 85 4.36 5.57 10.21
C VAL A 85 4.09 7.06 10.09
N TRP A 86 4.38 7.64 8.92
CA TRP A 86 4.11 9.06 8.65
C TRP A 86 2.62 9.42 8.77
N GLN A 87 1.72 8.63 8.18
CA GLN A 87 0.28 8.84 8.30
C GLN A 87 -0.21 8.79 9.75
N VAL A 88 0.32 7.85 10.54
CA VAL A 88 -0.03 7.69 11.95
C VAL A 88 0.50 8.83 12.80
N ASP A 89 1.72 9.31 12.54
CA ASP A 89 2.29 10.44 13.28
C ASP A 89 1.54 11.74 12.96
N HIS A 90 1.14 11.94 11.71
CA HIS A 90 0.25 13.04 11.33
C HIS A 90 -1.11 12.93 12.06
N PHE A 91 -1.70 11.73 12.10
CA PHE A 91 -2.95 11.49 12.84
C PHE A 91 -2.81 11.80 14.34
N LYS A 92 -1.73 11.38 15.00
CA LYS A 92 -1.47 11.70 16.42
C LYS A 92 -1.35 13.20 16.65
N ALA A 93 -0.68 13.92 15.76
CA ALA A 93 -0.56 15.38 15.85
C ALA A 93 -1.93 16.09 15.72
N TYR A 94 -2.88 15.49 15.00
CA TYR A 94 -4.28 15.96 14.99
C TYR A 94 -5.04 15.63 16.28
N LEU A 95 -4.81 14.47 16.90
CA LEU A 95 -5.47 14.10 18.17
C LEU A 95 -5.15 15.04 19.34
N ASP A 96 -3.97 15.66 19.33
CA ASP A 96 -3.62 16.69 20.33
C ASP A 96 -4.51 17.95 20.23
N ARG A 97 -5.23 18.13 19.11
CA ARG A 97 -6.20 19.21 18.86
C ARG A 97 -7.60 18.69 19.19
N ARG A 98 -7.92 18.72 20.49
CA ARG A 98 -9.02 18.05 21.23
C ARG A 98 -10.49 18.15 20.75
N GLU A 99 -10.81 18.51 19.51
CA GLU A 99 -12.20 18.69 19.08
C GLU A 99 -12.73 17.66 18.07
N GLU A 100 -11.87 16.82 17.50
CA GLU A 100 -12.32 15.78 16.56
C GLU A 100 -12.30 14.40 17.21
N VAL A 101 -13.50 13.88 17.44
CA VAL A 101 -13.76 12.47 17.83
C VAL A 101 -13.48 11.58 16.62
N ASN A 102 -12.23 11.52 16.18
CA ASN A 102 -11.86 10.83 14.95
C ASN A 102 -11.55 9.36 15.26
N ARG A 103 -12.45 8.46 14.84
CA ARG A 103 -12.28 7.02 15.02
C ARG A 103 -11.07 6.58 14.19
N TRP A 104 -10.09 5.99 14.88
CA TRP A 104 -9.03 5.21 14.26
C TRP A 104 -9.63 4.19 13.30
N GLN A 105 -9.28 4.30 12.01
CA GLN A 105 -9.76 3.44 10.92
C GLN A 105 -8.54 2.81 10.21
N PRO A 106 -8.07 1.64 10.70
CA PRO A 106 -6.86 1.02 10.19
C PRO A 106 -6.98 0.61 8.72
N GLU A 107 -8.17 0.22 8.27
CA GLU A 107 -8.45 -0.12 6.87
C GLU A 107 -8.22 1.09 5.96
N LYS A 108 -8.71 2.26 6.38
CA LYS A 108 -8.51 3.52 5.66
C LYS A 108 -7.03 3.89 5.57
N LEU A 109 -6.28 3.75 6.67
CA LEU A 109 -4.84 4.02 6.68
C LEU A 109 -4.11 3.09 5.71
N PHE A 110 -4.43 1.79 5.74
CA PHE A 110 -3.80 0.83 4.85
C PHE A 110 -4.08 1.12 3.37
N LEU A 111 -5.34 1.37 2.98
CA LEU A 111 -5.69 1.73 1.61
C LEU A 111 -5.01 3.01 1.15
N LYS A 112 -4.95 4.03 2.01
CA LYS A 112 -4.23 5.27 1.70
C LYS A 112 -2.73 5.06 1.57
N ALA A 113 -2.13 4.14 2.31
CA ALA A 113 -0.71 3.83 2.17
C ALA A 113 -0.39 3.18 0.82
N LEU A 114 -1.22 2.22 0.38
CA LEU A 114 -1.10 1.61 -0.96
C LEU A 114 -1.28 2.65 -2.07
N ASP A 115 -2.32 3.49 -1.96
CA ASP A 115 -2.59 4.59 -2.88
C ASP A 115 -1.42 5.58 -2.95
N THR A 116 -0.83 5.92 -1.79
CA THR A 116 0.34 6.79 -1.72
C THR A 116 1.55 6.19 -2.43
N LEU A 117 1.83 4.89 -2.26
CA LEU A 117 2.91 4.22 -2.99
C LEU A 117 2.68 4.30 -4.51
N LEU A 118 1.46 4.06 -4.98
CA LEU A 118 1.12 4.17 -6.40
C LEU A 118 1.30 5.59 -6.94
N LEU A 119 0.96 6.62 -6.15
CA LEU A 119 1.22 8.01 -6.51
C LEU A 119 2.73 8.29 -6.61
N MET A 120 3.52 7.75 -5.68
CA MET A 120 4.98 7.88 -5.70
C MET A 120 5.62 7.22 -6.92
N GLU A 121 5.04 6.15 -7.47
CA GLU A 121 5.55 5.54 -8.71
C GLU A 121 5.48 6.51 -9.90
N THR A 122 4.53 7.44 -9.88
CA THR A 122 4.35 8.44 -10.93
C THR A 122 5.20 9.69 -10.69
N ASP A 123 5.10 10.26 -9.49
CA ASP A 123 5.90 11.40 -9.06
C ASP A 123 6.14 11.32 -7.55
N PRO A 124 7.33 10.86 -7.12
CA PRO A 124 7.62 10.67 -5.70
C PRO A 124 7.93 11.99 -4.98
N GLN A 125 8.40 13.03 -5.69
CA GLN A 125 9.02 14.19 -5.04
C GLN A 125 8.07 14.93 -4.08
N PRO A 126 6.80 15.22 -4.43
CA PRO A 126 5.88 15.91 -3.52
C PRO A 126 5.60 15.15 -2.23
N ILE A 127 5.69 13.82 -2.25
CA ILE A 127 5.45 12.97 -1.08
C ILE A 127 6.76 12.83 -0.27
N VAL A 128 7.89 12.70 -0.94
CA VAL A 128 9.22 12.70 -0.31
C VAL A 128 9.46 14.00 0.45
N ASP A 129 9.12 15.15 -0.13
CA ASP A 129 9.29 16.46 0.53
C ASP A 129 8.46 16.56 1.82
N LYS A 130 7.22 16.01 1.82
CA LYS A 130 6.37 15.95 3.02
C LYS A 130 6.95 15.01 4.06
N LEU A 131 7.33 13.79 3.66
CA LEU A 131 7.96 12.81 4.55
C LEU A 131 9.19 13.42 5.23
N GLN A 132 10.08 14.06 4.48
CA GLN A 132 11.30 14.66 5.02
C GLN A 132 11.06 15.93 5.85
N GLY A 133 10.10 16.77 5.43
CA GLY A 133 9.79 18.05 6.08
C GLY A 133 8.96 17.92 7.37
N GLU A 134 8.11 16.90 7.46
CA GLU A 134 7.21 16.67 8.60
C GLU A 134 7.79 15.71 9.63
N THR A 135 8.70 14.80 9.23
CA THR A 135 9.56 14.12 10.21
C THR A 135 10.51 15.15 10.81
N GLY A 136 10.40 15.42 12.11
CA GLY A 136 11.27 16.34 12.83
C GLY A 136 12.73 16.08 12.49
N THR A 137 13.34 17.02 11.78
CA THR A 137 14.71 16.94 11.25
C THR A 137 15.73 17.02 12.38
N ASP A 138 15.97 15.89 13.04
CA ASP A 138 17.29 15.53 13.56
C ASP A 138 17.97 14.60 12.55
N TYR A 139 18.54 15.22 11.51
CA TYR A 139 19.47 14.56 10.61
C TYR A 139 20.91 14.95 10.96
N VAL A 140 21.81 13.98 10.85
CA VAL A 140 23.26 14.14 11.06
C VAL A 140 23.79 15.19 10.07
N GLY A 141 24.07 16.39 10.58
CA GLY A 141 24.54 17.54 9.79
C GLY A 141 23.99 18.90 10.22
N LYS A 142 23.02 18.96 11.15
CA LYS A 142 22.46 20.22 11.66
C LYS A 142 23.43 21.05 12.51
N PHE A 143 24.46 20.41 13.08
CA PHE A 143 25.59 21.10 13.66
C PHE A 143 26.69 21.24 12.61
N LYS A 144 26.64 22.34 11.84
CA LYS A 144 27.90 22.88 11.31
C LYS A 144 28.58 23.54 12.50
N GLU A 145 29.62 22.90 13.03
CA GLU A 145 30.67 23.63 13.73
C GLU A 145 31.22 24.66 12.74
N TYR A 146 30.99 25.95 13.01
CA TYR A 146 31.91 27.07 12.80
C TYR A 146 31.43 28.26 13.63
#